data_AF-A0A5S9Q5V6-F1
#
_entry.id   AF-A0A5S9Q5V6-F1
#
_cell.length_a   1.000
_cell.length_b   1.000
_cell.length_c   1.000
_cell.angle_alpha   90.00
_cell.angle_beta   90.00
_cell.angle_gamma   90.00
#
_symmetry.space_group_name_H-M   'P 1'
#
loop_
_entity.id
_entity.type
_entity.pdbx_description
1 polymer ?
#
loop_
_entity_poly.entity_id
_entity_poly.type
_entity_poly.pdbx_seq_one_letter_code
_entity_poly.pdbx_strand_id
1 'polypeptide(L)'
;MLVLFGGKGAGKSTFVKRLLHHNPPRWLKDHAVIAIIDLLHTPEELSVIRQTIWSTLVRSLDVENFLSADRAVLLEKLFHDRFEVANRQQLAGLAKASENYNSKLNELVEQWKVDLPYCAKRLVEYWKSQDSGIIVVVDNTDQYSGEIQDFCFSSAQEIADELECVTLISMREERFYNSKIHGLLDAFQNAGFHISSPKPAEVFKKRLEYTADILTSPKTRQEIDDAGDIALMDECAQYLRIVCREFNNDRSPLNSFLTACAHGDTRLSLDLFRSFLLSGYTNVEEMLSAGQWNFLIHQVIKPVMTPTRYFYDELLSDIPNIYQLRNARHGSHFTSLRILRKLSKSFDNGVASYVPIAALKAYFSETFNMLEDFTSNVDILLKHGFIESNNRIDHYADEVDSLKITGYGLYIYRELAYIFAYLDLVCVDTGVFDEGVANLLVQAANKEYAQFEKADRLGRIKTRLDRVDHFIRYLQAEEAAERERYSLGMADEEMFTYRCVQSFATESKRVMESAQKQGTRRRGKTTPPERPTMR
;
A
#
# COMPACT_ATOMS: atom_id res chain seq x y z
N MET A 1 -6.39 -3.65 28.61
CA MET A 1 -5.67 -3.65 27.31
C MET A 1 -6.25 -2.58 26.39
N LEU A 2 -5.43 -2.01 25.49
CA LEU A 2 -5.83 -1.04 24.47
C LEU A 2 -5.64 -1.64 23.08
N VAL A 3 -6.61 -1.43 22.20
CA VAL A 3 -6.53 -1.91 20.81
C VAL A 3 -6.32 -0.72 19.88
N LEU A 4 -5.19 -0.69 19.18
CA LEU A 4 -4.87 0.31 18.19
C LEU A 4 -5.27 -0.20 16.80
N PHE A 5 -6.34 0.35 16.22
CA PHE A 5 -6.85 -0.14 14.94
C PHE A 5 -6.91 0.95 13.88
N GLY A 6 -6.83 0.54 12.61
CA GLY A 6 -6.85 1.43 11.45
C GLY A 6 -6.50 0.66 10.17
N GLY A 7 -6.77 1.29 9.02
CA GLY A 7 -6.49 0.72 7.70
C GLY A 7 -5.02 0.36 7.46
N LYS A 8 -4.77 -0.41 6.39
CA LYS A 8 -3.41 -0.70 5.91
C LYS A 8 -2.72 0.61 5.56
N GLY A 9 -1.48 0.80 6.02
CA GLY A 9 -0.74 2.05 5.74
C GLY A 9 -1.16 3.26 6.58
N ALA A 10 -2.12 3.14 7.51
CA ALA A 10 -2.55 4.25 8.39
C ALA A 10 -1.44 4.79 9.32
N GLY A 11 -0.32 4.07 9.45
CA GLY A 11 0.84 4.50 10.24
C GLY A 11 0.80 4.07 11.71
N LYS A 12 0.14 2.94 12.03
CA LYS A 12 0.03 2.39 13.40
C LYS A 12 1.39 2.23 14.10
N SER A 13 2.31 1.50 13.49
CA SER A 13 3.68 1.31 14.03
C SER A 13 4.45 2.64 14.13
N THR A 14 4.27 3.54 13.16
CA THR A 14 4.89 4.87 13.19
C THR A 14 4.36 5.71 14.35
N PHE A 15 3.05 5.65 14.62
CA PHE A 15 2.42 6.32 15.76
C PHE A 15 2.99 5.81 17.08
N VAL A 16 3.04 4.49 17.28
CA VAL A 16 3.61 3.85 18.48
C VAL A 16 5.07 4.28 18.68
N LYS A 17 5.93 4.10 17.66
CA LYS A 17 7.36 4.43 17.74
C LYS A 17 7.57 5.93 18.02
N ARG A 18 6.75 6.81 17.42
CA ARG A 18 6.85 8.25 17.67
C ARG A 18 6.43 8.64 19.09
N LEU A 19 5.33 8.06 19.58
CA LEU A 19 4.78 8.33 20.92
C LEU A 19 5.70 7.81 22.03
N LEU A 20 6.26 6.61 21.84
CA LEU A 20 6.96 5.88 22.90
C LEU A 20 8.49 6.04 22.85
N HIS A 21 9.10 6.23 21.67
CA HIS A 21 10.56 6.33 21.54
C HIS A 21 11.06 7.71 21.13
N HIS A 22 10.49 8.32 20.08
CA HIS A 22 11.10 9.52 19.50
C HIS A 22 10.79 10.79 20.29
N ASN A 23 9.55 10.97 20.74
CA ASN A 23 9.17 12.15 21.52
C ASN A 23 8.24 11.78 22.68
N PRO A 24 8.69 10.89 23.59
CA PRO A 24 7.88 10.53 24.74
C PRO A 24 7.70 11.75 25.65
N PRO A 25 6.50 11.96 26.20
CA PRO A 25 6.31 12.92 27.28
C PRO A 25 7.30 12.65 28.42
N ARG A 26 7.84 13.71 29.06
CA ARG A 26 8.85 13.56 30.13
C ARG A 26 8.42 12.57 31.22
N TRP A 27 7.17 12.67 31.68
CA TRP A 27 6.62 11.77 32.70
C TRP A 27 6.68 10.29 32.28
N LEU A 28 6.49 9.98 30.99
CA LEU A 28 6.54 8.61 30.47
C LEU A 28 7.98 8.10 30.38
N LYS A 29 8.93 9.00 30.10
CA LYS A 29 10.35 8.67 30.09
C LYS A 29 10.90 8.39 31.49
N ASP A 30 10.42 9.14 32.48
CA ASP A 30 10.95 9.09 33.85
C ASP A 30 10.27 7.99 34.70
N HIS A 31 9.07 7.55 34.33
CA HIS A 31 8.25 6.63 35.12
C HIS A 31 7.71 5.42 34.33
N ALA A 32 8.28 5.09 33.18
CA ALA A 32 7.86 3.89 32.45
C ALA A 32 8.99 3.13 31.77
N VAL A 33 8.85 1.81 31.76
CA VAL A 33 9.67 0.89 30.94
C VAL A 33 8.79 0.34 29.83
N ILE A 34 9.32 0.40 28.60
CA ILE A 34 8.56 0.15 27.38
C ILE A 34 9.13 -1.06 26.66
N ALA A 35 8.28 -2.03 26.35
CA ALA A 35 8.59 -3.19 25.54
C ALA A 35 7.78 -3.15 24.24
N ILE A 36 8.44 -2.94 23.09
CA ILE A 36 7.81 -3.05 21.77
C ILE A 36 8.20 -4.38 21.15
N ILE A 37 7.20 -5.21 20.94
CA ILE A 37 7.30 -6.53 20.32
C ILE A 37 6.83 -6.38 18.88
N ASP A 38 7.78 -6.29 17.97
CA ASP A 38 7.53 -6.16 16.53
C ASP A 38 7.52 -7.55 15.90
N LEU A 39 6.34 -8.01 15.47
CA LEU A 39 6.17 -9.35 14.89
C LEU A 39 6.40 -9.39 13.38
N LEU A 40 6.78 -8.30 12.72
CA LEU A 40 6.84 -8.16 11.24
C LEU A 40 7.59 -9.29 10.50
N HIS A 41 8.61 -9.88 11.13
CA HIS A 41 9.44 -10.93 10.53
C HIS A 41 9.29 -12.29 11.22
N THR A 42 8.30 -12.45 12.08
CA THR A 42 8.05 -13.69 12.80
C THR A 42 7.18 -14.63 11.96
N PRO A 43 7.57 -15.90 11.75
CA PRO A 43 6.78 -16.88 11.00
C PRO A 43 5.37 -17.11 11.56
N GLU A 44 4.45 -17.55 10.71
CA GLU A 44 3.05 -17.90 11.05
C GLU A 44 2.93 -19.23 11.83
N GLU A 45 3.72 -19.39 12.90
CA GLU A 45 3.67 -20.57 13.78
C GLU A 45 3.42 -20.14 15.23
N LEU A 46 2.36 -20.67 15.84
CA LEU A 46 1.90 -20.27 17.18
C LEU A 46 2.99 -20.41 18.26
N SER A 47 3.77 -21.49 18.20
CA SER A 47 4.88 -21.77 19.13
C SER A 47 5.96 -20.69 19.05
N VAL A 48 6.37 -20.34 17.82
CA VAL A 48 7.40 -19.37 17.51
C VAL A 48 6.93 -17.96 17.88
N ILE A 49 5.67 -17.62 17.58
CA ILE A 49 5.07 -16.34 17.95
C ILE A 49 5.05 -16.19 19.47
N ARG A 50 4.56 -17.19 20.21
CA ARG A 50 4.55 -17.16 21.68
C ARG A 50 5.95 -16.97 22.24
N GLN A 51 6.92 -17.75 21.76
CA GLN A 51 8.31 -17.64 22.18
C GLN A 51 8.88 -16.25 21.88
N THR A 52 8.61 -15.70 20.69
CA THR A 52 9.10 -14.36 20.28
C THR A 52 8.54 -13.27 21.18
N ILE A 53 7.23 -13.33 21.50
CA ILE A 53 6.56 -12.38 22.38
C ILE A 53 7.24 -12.36 23.75
N TRP A 54 7.31 -13.51 24.43
CA TRP A 54 7.84 -13.58 25.79
C TRP A 54 9.34 -13.30 25.87
N SER A 55 10.13 -13.79 24.90
CA SER A 55 11.58 -13.55 24.89
C SER A 55 11.92 -12.10 24.62
N THR A 56 11.20 -11.44 23.70
CA THR A 56 11.37 -10.01 23.42
C THR A 56 10.93 -9.18 24.62
N LEU A 57 9.81 -9.52 25.26
CA LEU A 57 9.33 -8.86 26.46
C LEU A 57 10.37 -8.89 27.59
N VAL A 58 10.87 -10.08 27.93
CA VAL A 58 11.89 -10.25 28.97
C VAL A 58 13.14 -9.43 28.64
N ARG A 59 13.63 -9.51 27.40
CA ARG A 59 14.80 -8.74 26.96
C ARG A 59 14.58 -7.23 27.07
N SER A 60 13.39 -6.74 26.74
CA SER A 60 13.07 -5.32 26.84
C SER A 60 12.90 -4.82 28.27
N LEU A 61 12.44 -5.69 29.18
CA LEU A 61 12.27 -5.36 30.60
C LEU A 61 13.58 -5.48 31.40
N ASP A 62 14.50 -6.35 30.99
CA ASP A 62 15.78 -6.57 31.69
C ASP A 62 16.86 -5.51 31.35
N VAL A 63 16.52 -4.24 31.50
CA VAL A 63 17.42 -3.10 31.19
C VAL A 63 18.69 -3.15 32.04
N GLU A 64 18.57 -3.56 33.30
CA GLU A 64 19.67 -3.70 34.26
C GLU A 64 20.49 -4.99 34.06
N ASN A 65 20.12 -5.84 33.09
CA ASN A 65 20.75 -7.13 32.79
C ASN A 65 20.85 -8.09 33.99
N PHE A 66 19.83 -8.11 34.85
CA PHE A 66 19.79 -9.01 36.00
C PHE A 66 19.83 -10.48 35.60
N LEU A 67 19.25 -10.86 34.46
CA LEU A 67 19.26 -12.26 34.02
C LEU A 67 20.67 -12.75 33.64
N SER A 68 21.60 -11.83 33.38
CA SER A 68 23.01 -12.11 33.12
C SER A 68 23.92 -11.81 34.31
N ALA A 69 23.37 -11.27 35.41
CA ALA A 69 24.12 -10.92 36.60
C ALA A 69 24.55 -12.16 37.41
N ASP A 70 25.41 -11.93 38.40
CA ASP A 70 25.83 -12.97 39.34
C ASP A 70 24.62 -13.62 40.03
N ARG A 71 24.74 -14.92 40.30
CA ARG A 71 23.67 -15.72 40.93
C ARG A 71 23.13 -15.08 42.21
N ALA A 72 23.98 -14.46 43.02
CA ALA A 72 23.56 -13.79 44.25
C ALA A 72 22.57 -12.63 43.96
N VAL A 73 22.88 -11.81 42.95
CA VAL A 73 22.01 -10.68 42.53
C VAL A 73 20.70 -11.20 41.97
N LEU A 74 20.75 -12.23 41.13
CA LEU A 74 19.56 -12.91 40.59
C LEU A 74 18.61 -13.39 41.70
N LEU A 75 19.14 -14.09 42.70
CA LEU A 75 18.35 -14.64 43.81
C LEU A 75 17.79 -13.54 44.71
N GLU A 76 18.52 -12.44 44.92
CA GLU A 76 18.05 -11.33 45.74
C GLU A 76 17.01 -10.48 45.02
N LYS A 77 17.28 -10.08 43.77
CA LYS A 77 16.48 -9.09 43.05
C LYS A 77 15.29 -9.70 42.32
N LEU A 78 15.47 -10.86 41.68
CA LEU A 78 14.44 -11.47 40.85
C LEU A 78 13.85 -12.73 41.49
N PHE A 79 14.65 -13.69 41.94
CA PHE A 79 14.13 -15.03 42.27
C PHE A 79 13.96 -15.31 43.76
N HIS A 80 13.84 -14.26 44.58
CA HIS A 80 13.79 -14.39 46.04
C HIS A 80 12.66 -15.31 46.52
N ASP A 81 11.48 -15.21 45.91
CA ASP A 81 10.31 -16.03 46.21
C ASP A 81 10.56 -17.54 45.96
N ARG A 82 11.02 -17.91 44.76
CA ARG A 82 11.34 -19.31 44.44
C ARG A 82 12.54 -19.82 45.24
N PHE A 83 13.52 -18.95 45.54
CA PHE A 83 14.68 -19.29 46.36
C PHE A 83 14.31 -19.62 47.81
N GLU A 84 13.42 -18.85 48.44
CA GLU A 84 12.94 -19.12 49.80
C GLU A 84 12.14 -20.41 49.89
N VAL A 85 11.39 -20.77 48.85
CA VAL A 85 10.72 -22.08 48.75
C VAL A 85 11.78 -23.19 48.59
N ALA A 86 12.74 -23.01 47.69
CA ALA A 86 13.79 -23.99 47.44
C ALA A 86 14.65 -24.29 48.68
N ASN A 87 14.98 -23.27 49.47
CA ASN A 87 15.70 -23.43 50.74
C ASN A 87 14.95 -24.29 51.76
N ARG A 88 13.62 -24.23 51.76
CA ARG A 88 12.77 -25.03 52.67
C ARG A 88 12.50 -26.43 52.16
N GLN A 89 12.71 -26.69 50.87
CA GLN A 89 12.35 -27.93 50.19
C GLN A 89 13.58 -28.57 49.53
N GLN A 90 13.84 -28.29 48.25
CA GLN A 90 14.85 -28.98 47.43
C GLN A 90 16.27 -28.87 47.97
N LEU A 91 16.59 -27.79 48.68
CA LEU A 91 17.91 -27.53 49.25
C LEU A 91 18.00 -27.87 50.74
N ALA A 92 16.90 -28.32 51.35
CA ALA A 92 16.86 -28.66 52.77
C ALA A 92 17.80 -29.85 53.07
N GLY A 93 18.59 -29.74 54.13
CA GLY A 93 19.56 -30.78 54.53
C GLY A 93 20.90 -30.73 53.79
N LEU A 94 21.05 -29.89 52.76
CA LEU A 94 22.34 -29.64 52.11
C LEU A 94 23.07 -28.48 52.83
N ALA A 95 24.36 -28.65 53.12
CA ALA A 95 25.16 -27.57 53.67
C ALA A 95 25.40 -26.48 52.61
N LYS A 96 25.17 -25.20 52.94
CA LYS A 96 25.29 -24.08 51.98
C LYS A 96 26.66 -23.95 51.30
N ALA A 97 27.72 -24.39 51.98
CA ALA A 97 29.09 -24.41 51.44
C ALA A 97 29.40 -25.67 50.62
N SER A 98 28.49 -26.65 50.56
CA SER A 98 28.72 -27.90 49.83
C SER A 98 28.57 -27.71 48.32
N GLU A 99 29.35 -28.49 47.56
CA GLU A 99 29.25 -28.54 46.10
C GLU A 99 27.86 -29.01 45.66
N ASN A 100 27.27 -29.98 46.37
CA ASN A 100 25.92 -30.48 46.10
C ASN A 100 24.83 -29.40 46.23
N TYR A 101 24.92 -28.52 47.24
CA TYR A 101 24.01 -27.37 47.35
C TYR A 101 24.16 -26.44 46.16
N ASN A 102 25.40 -26.12 45.77
CA ASN A 102 25.69 -25.21 44.67
C ASN A 102 25.23 -25.75 43.32
N SER A 103 25.48 -27.03 43.04
CA SER A 103 25.06 -27.70 41.81
C SER A 103 23.53 -27.71 41.70
N LYS A 104 22.83 -28.10 42.78
CA LYS A 104 21.36 -28.14 42.77
C LYS A 104 20.74 -26.75 42.64
N LEU A 105 21.30 -25.74 43.30
CA LEU A 105 20.84 -24.37 43.17
C LEU A 105 21.07 -23.81 41.76
N ASN A 106 22.18 -24.15 41.10
CA ASN A 106 22.40 -23.74 39.71
C ASN A 106 21.36 -24.36 38.75
N GLU A 107 21.05 -25.65 38.92
CA GLU A 107 20.01 -26.33 38.13
C GLU A 107 18.63 -25.64 38.31
N LEU A 108 18.27 -25.29 39.54
CA LEU A 108 17.01 -24.58 39.82
C LEU A 108 16.99 -23.20 39.19
N VAL A 109 18.09 -22.44 39.30
CA VAL A 109 18.19 -21.11 38.68
C VAL A 109 18.09 -21.20 37.17
N GLU A 110 18.74 -22.19 36.54
CA GLU A 110 18.63 -22.43 35.09
C GLU A 110 17.18 -22.73 34.68
N GLN A 111 16.48 -23.58 35.43
CA GLN A 111 15.06 -23.87 35.23
C GLN A 111 14.17 -22.62 35.36
N TRP A 112 14.46 -21.74 36.32
CA TRP A 112 13.68 -20.51 36.50
C TRP A 112 13.94 -19.48 35.40
N LYS A 113 15.17 -19.43 34.85
CA LYS A 113 15.52 -18.51 33.76
C LYS A 113 14.83 -18.84 32.44
N VAL A 114 14.53 -20.11 32.18
CA VAL A 114 13.83 -20.52 30.95
C VAL A 114 12.31 -20.30 31.01
N ASP A 115 11.77 -20.07 32.22
CA ASP A 115 10.37 -19.70 32.45
C ASP A 115 10.20 -18.19 32.20
N LEU A 116 10.04 -17.83 30.93
CA LEU A 116 9.96 -16.43 30.49
C LEU A 116 8.77 -15.66 31.09
N PRO A 117 7.54 -16.22 31.20
CA PRO A 117 6.44 -15.53 31.88
C PRO A 117 6.76 -15.19 33.34
N TYR A 118 7.37 -16.13 34.07
CA TYR A 118 7.82 -15.87 35.43
C TYR A 118 8.90 -14.79 35.47
N CYS A 119 9.92 -14.86 34.60
CA CYS A 119 10.97 -13.83 34.53
C CYS A 119 10.39 -12.44 34.25
N ALA A 120 9.46 -12.34 33.30
CA ALA A 120 8.77 -11.09 32.99
C ALA A 120 8.02 -10.55 34.21
N LYS A 121 7.27 -11.41 34.92
CA LYS A 121 6.55 -11.03 36.14
C LYS A 121 7.47 -10.44 37.20
N ARG A 122 8.60 -11.09 37.47
CA ARG A 122 9.58 -10.62 38.46
C ARG A 122 10.26 -9.31 38.05
N LEU A 123 10.53 -9.12 36.76
CA LEU A 123 11.02 -7.85 36.23
C LEU A 123 9.99 -6.72 36.38
N VAL A 124 8.71 -7.00 36.10
CA VAL A 124 7.62 -6.02 36.29
C VAL A 124 7.48 -5.63 37.76
N GLU A 125 7.50 -6.60 38.68
CA GLU A 125 7.45 -6.32 40.13
C GLU A 125 8.65 -5.49 40.59
N TYR A 126 9.85 -5.75 40.06
CA TYR A 126 11.01 -4.92 40.31
C TYR A 126 10.78 -3.47 39.86
N TRP A 127 10.33 -3.24 38.63
CA TRP A 127 10.08 -1.87 38.13
C TRP A 127 8.96 -1.16 38.88
N LYS A 128 7.90 -1.88 39.27
CA LYS A 128 6.84 -1.34 40.15
C LYS A 128 7.42 -0.85 41.48
N SER A 129 8.41 -1.56 42.04
CA SER A 129 9.12 -1.12 43.26
C SER A 129 9.99 0.12 43.08
N GLN A 130 10.31 0.47 41.83
CA GLN A 130 11.04 1.67 41.43
C GLN A 130 10.10 2.78 40.91
N ASP A 131 8.81 2.74 41.27
CA ASP A 131 7.78 3.69 40.83
C ASP A 131 7.69 3.83 39.29
N SER A 132 8.01 2.74 38.57
CA SER A 132 7.97 2.69 37.11
C SER A 132 6.84 1.77 36.62
N GLY A 133 5.97 2.30 35.78
CA GLY A 133 4.92 1.55 35.09
C GLY A 133 5.47 0.78 33.89
N ILE A 134 4.76 -0.28 33.48
CA ILE A 134 5.15 -1.09 32.32
C ILE A 134 4.17 -0.85 31.17
N ILE A 135 4.72 -0.62 29.99
CA ILE A 135 3.97 -0.50 28.74
C ILE A 135 4.46 -1.56 27.77
N VAL A 136 3.58 -2.47 27.37
CA VAL A 136 3.88 -3.52 26.38
C VAL A 136 3.12 -3.23 25.09
N VAL A 137 3.79 -3.29 23.95
CA VAL A 137 3.17 -3.15 22.64
C VAL A 137 3.41 -4.38 21.81
N VAL A 138 2.34 -5.01 21.33
CA VAL A 138 2.39 -6.10 20.33
C VAL A 138 1.99 -5.50 18.98
N ASP A 139 2.97 -5.25 18.11
CA ASP A 139 2.82 -4.53 16.84
C ASP A 139 2.87 -5.49 15.63
N ASN A 140 2.38 -5.03 14.47
CA ASN A 140 2.36 -5.75 13.20
C ASN A 140 1.63 -7.11 13.22
N THR A 141 0.65 -7.29 14.12
CA THR A 141 -0.18 -8.51 14.10
C THR A 141 -1.05 -8.60 12.84
N ASP A 142 -1.31 -7.46 12.19
CA ASP A 142 -2.17 -7.32 11.03
C ASP A 142 -1.64 -7.94 9.73
N GLN A 143 -0.43 -8.49 9.73
CA GLN A 143 0.11 -9.25 8.61
C GLN A 143 -0.35 -10.71 8.59
N TYR A 144 -0.78 -11.26 9.73
CA TYR A 144 -1.08 -12.68 9.88
C TYR A 144 -2.49 -13.05 9.42
N SER A 145 -2.72 -14.36 9.25
CA SER A 145 -4.06 -14.94 9.13
C SER A 145 -4.94 -14.65 10.37
N GLY A 146 -6.27 -14.78 10.20
CA GLY A 146 -7.24 -14.43 11.25
C GLY A 146 -7.04 -15.19 12.56
N GLU A 147 -6.84 -16.51 12.48
CA GLU A 147 -6.64 -17.37 13.66
C GLU A 147 -5.39 -16.97 14.47
N ILE A 148 -4.31 -16.62 13.78
CA ILE A 148 -3.07 -16.18 14.42
C ILE A 148 -3.22 -14.77 15.03
N GLN A 149 -3.98 -13.89 14.39
CA GLN A 149 -4.31 -12.59 14.99
C GLN A 149 -5.08 -12.75 16.30
N ASP A 150 -6.06 -13.65 16.34
CA ASP A 150 -6.83 -13.96 17.56
C ASP A 150 -5.93 -14.56 18.66
N PHE A 151 -4.93 -15.35 18.28
CA PHE A 151 -3.91 -15.84 19.20
C PHE A 151 -3.02 -14.71 19.75
N CYS A 152 -2.53 -13.82 18.90
CA CYS A 152 -1.75 -12.64 19.32
C CYS A 152 -2.55 -11.74 20.25
N PHE A 153 -3.84 -11.57 19.97
CA PHE A 153 -4.77 -10.85 20.83
C PHE A 153 -4.91 -11.52 22.20
N SER A 154 -5.13 -12.83 22.24
CA SER A 154 -5.21 -13.60 23.48
C SER A 154 -3.91 -13.53 24.29
N SER A 155 -2.76 -13.58 23.61
CA SER A 155 -1.43 -13.45 24.22
C SER A 155 -1.21 -12.06 24.83
N ALA A 156 -1.66 -11.00 24.15
CA ALA A 156 -1.58 -9.63 24.67
C ALA A 156 -2.48 -9.44 25.90
N GLN A 157 -3.63 -10.11 25.94
CA GLN A 157 -4.51 -10.12 27.09
C GLN A 157 -3.90 -10.88 28.28
N GLU A 158 -3.32 -12.06 28.04
CA GLU A 158 -2.55 -12.82 29.05
C GLU A 158 -1.47 -11.95 29.69
N ILE A 159 -0.70 -11.21 28.88
CA ILE A 159 0.31 -10.26 29.38
C ILE A 159 -0.31 -9.16 30.24
N ALA A 160 -1.41 -8.57 29.78
CA ALA A 160 -2.08 -7.48 30.50
C ALA A 160 -2.57 -7.93 31.88
N ASP A 161 -3.14 -9.14 31.96
CA ASP A 161 -3.75 -9.68 33.18
C ASP A 161 -2.69 -10.23 34.14
N GLU A 162 -1.71 -11.00 33.66
CA GLU A 162 -0.67 -11.61 34.51
C GLU A 162 0.33 -10.60 35.06
N LEU A 163 0.64 -9.54 34.29
CA LEU A 163 1.62 -8.52 34.68
C LEU A 163 0.97 -7.25 35.25
N GLU A 164 -0.35 -7.12 35.10
CA GLU A 164 -1.12 -5.92 35.44
C GLU A 164 -0.50 -4.65 34.83
N CYS A 165 -0.21 -4.70 33.52
CA CYS A 165 0.47 -3.63 32.80
C CYS A 165 -0.39 -3.03 31.68
N VAL A 166 0.03 -1.86 31.17
CA VAL A 166 -0.62 -1.25 30.02
C VAL A 166 -0.17 -1.99 28.76
N THR A 167 -1.01 -2.87 28.24
CA THR A 167 -0.76 -3.56 26.97
C THR A 167 -1.51 -2.92 25.82
N LEU A 168 -0.80 -2.62 24.74
CA LEU A 168 -1.34 -2.17 23.45
C LEU A 168 -1.14 -3.26 22.41
N ILE A 169 -2.14 -3.51 21.57
CA ILE A 169 -2.02 -4.37 20.40
C ILE A 169 -2.45 -3.60 19.15
N SER A 170 -1.65 -3.66 18.08
CA SER A 170 -2.05 -3.11 16.78
C SER A 170 -2.88 -4.13 16.01
N MET A 171 -4.04 -3.73 15.46
CA MET A 171 -4.90 -4.57 14.63
C MET A 171 -5.36 -3.81 13.38
N ARG A 172 -5.96 -4.52 12.41
CA ARG A 172 -6.70 -3.86 11.30
C ARG A 172 -8.09 -3.42 11.76
N GLU A 173 -8.60 -2.37 11.14
CA GLU A 173 -9.93 -1.83 11.42
C GLU A 173 -11.05 -2.84 11.20
N GLU A 174 -11.07 -3.51 10.04
CA GLU A 174 -12.08 -4.53 9.73
C GLU A 174 -12.04 -5.73 10.69
N ARG A 175 -10.84 -6.12 11.17
CA ARG A 175 -10.70 -7.20 12.15
C ARG A 175 -11.21 -6.80 13.52
N PHE A 176 -10.95 -5.56 13.94
CA PHE A 176 -11.53 -5.03 15.17
C PHE A 176 -13.07 -5.06 15.13
N TYR A 177 -13.69 -4.64 14.03
CA TYR A 177 -15.15 -4.70 13.90
C TYR A 177 -15.69 -6.13 13.76
N ASN A 178 -15.06 -7.00 12.95
CA ASN A 178 -15.48 -8.40 12.81
C ASN A 178 -15.39 -9.15 14.13
N SER A 179 -14.28 -9.02 14.86
CA SER A 179 -14.11 -9.67 16.17
C SER A 179 -15.03 -9.08 17.24
N LYS A 180 -15.50 -7.83 17.09
CA LYS A 180 -16.54 -7.22 17.94
C LYS A 180 -17.96 -7.72 17.62
N ILE A 181 -18.24 -8.06 16.36
CA ILE A 181 -19.55 -8.55 15.91
C ILE A 181 -19.67 -10.08 16.08
N HIS A 182 -18.57 -10.83 15.92
CA HIS A 182 -18.58 -12.28 15.80
C HIS A 182 -17.65 -13.02 16.79
N GLY A 183 -16.93 -12.37 17.72
CA GLY A 183 -15.86 -13.04 18.48
C GLY A 183 -15.46 -12.45 19.85
N LEU A 184 -14.26 -12.87 20.30
CA LEU A 184 -13.66 -12.67 21.64
C LEU A 184 -13.80 -11.25 22.19
N LEU A 185 -13.79 -10.21 21.35
CA LEU A 185 -13.82 -8.81 21.80
C LEU A 185 -15.13 -8.40 22.48
N ASP A 186 -16.26 -9.05 22.18
CA ASP A 186 -17.54 -8.77 22.84
C ASP A 186 -17.52 -9.14 24.34
N ALA A 187 -16.67 -10.12 24.71
CA ALA A 187 -16.51 -10.55 26.09
C ALA A 187 -15.64 -9.60 26.94
N PHE A 188 -14.91 -8.66 26.33
CA PHE A 188 -13.93 -7.82 27.03
C PHE A 188 -14.19 -6.32 26.81
N GLN A 189 -14.16 -5.53 27.89
CA GLN A 189 -14.27 -4.07 27.83
C GLN A 189 -12.96 -3.43 27.32
N ASN A 190 -12.59 -3.68 26.07
CA ASN A 190 -11.38 -3.12 25.48
C ASN A 190 -11.64 -1.73 24.90
N ALA A 191 -10.81 -0.76 25.29
CA ALA A 191 -10.82 0.57 24.70
C ALA A 191 -10.09 0.53 23.34
N GLY A 192 -10.87 0.69 22.26
CA GLY A 192 -10.34 0.80 20.91
C GLY A 192 -9.95 2.24 20.57
N PHE A 193 -8.75 2.45 20.04
CA PHE A 193 -8.27 3.73 19.52
C PHE A 193 -8.09 3.65 18.00
N HIS A 194 -8.86 4.44 17.27
CA HIS A 194 -8.82 4.48 15.80
C HIS A 194 -7.73 5.43 15.29
N ILE A 195 -6.81 4.92 14.48
CA ILE A 195 -5.88 5.73 13.67
C ILE A 195 -6.43 5.84 12.25
N SER A 196 -6.86 7.04 11.89
CA SER A 196 -7.24 7.36 10.51
C SER A 196 -6.01 7.54 9.63
N SER A 197 -6.07 7.04 8.39
CA SER A 197 -5.01 7.26 7.42
C SER A 197 -4.82 8.77 7.17
N PRO A 198 -3.57 9.26 7.11
CA PRO A 198 -3.31 10.65 6.79
C PRO A 198 -3.75 10.96 5.36
N LYS A 199 -4.05 12.24 5.09
CA LYS A 199 -4.31 12.69 3.71
C LYS A 199 -3.08 12.39 2.84
N PRO A 200 -3.22 11.68 1.70
CA PRO A 200 -2.09 11.32 0.84
C PRO A 200 -1.23 12.52 0.44
N ALA A 201 -1.87 13.62 0.01
CA ALA A 201 -1.19 14.86 -0.37
C ALA A 201 -0.25 15.40 0.72
N GLU A 202 -0.65 15.35 1.99
CA GLU A 202 0.17 15.81 3.13
C GLU A 202 1.39 14.90 3.35
N VAL A 203 1.24 13.59 3.12
CA VAL A 203 2.36 12.64 3.22
C VAL A 203 3.38 12.92 2.12
N PHE A 204 2.93 13.12 0.87
CA PHE A 204 3.80 13.45 -0.25
C PHE A 204 4.53 14.77 -0.03
N LYS A 205 3.79 15.81 0.36
CA LYS A 205 4.34 17.13 0.65
C LYS A 205 5.46 17.08 1.69
N LYS A 206 5.19 16.48 2.86
CA LYS A 206 6.19 16.37 3.94
C LYS A 206 7.43 15.59 3.51
N ARG A 207 7.26 14.51 2.73
CA ARG A 207 8.40 13.72 2.22
C ARG A 207 9.22 14.51 1.22
N LEU A 208 8.58 15.19 0.27
CA LEU A 208 9.26 16.00 -0.75
C LEU A 208 9.98 17.21 -0.15
N GLU A 209 9.34 17.91 0.80
CA GLU A 209 9.94 19.01 1.56
C GLU A 209 11.15 18.52 2.35
N TYR A 210 11.00 17.43 3.12
CA TYR A 210 12.10 16.84 3.88
C TYR A 210 13.29 16.45 3.00
N THR A 211 13.05 15.79 1.87
CA THR A 211 14.11 15.42 0.93
C THR A 211 14.75 16.65 0.29
N ALA A 212 13.98 17.66 -0.11
CA ALA A 212 14.53 18.90 -0.66
C ALA A 212 15.36 19.68 0.39
N ASP A 213 14.96 19.65 1.66
CA ASP A 213 15.70 20.27 2.76
C ASP A 213 17.03 19.55 3.02
N ILE A 214 17.04 18.21 3.00
CA ILE A 214 18.27 17.41 3.07
C ILE A 214 19.24 17.79 1.94
N LEU A 215 18.73 17.87 0.70
CA LEU A 215 19.51 18.20 -0.49
C LEU A 215 20.02 19.64 -0.51
N THR A 216 19.50 20.53 0.34
CA THR A 216 19.91 21.95 0.39
C THR A 216 20.65 22.34 1.66
N SER A 217 20.59 21.51 2.70
CA SER A 217 21.32 21.73 3.95
C SER A 217 22.82 21.43 3.80
N PRO A 218 23.72 22.38 4.14
CA PRO A 218 25.16 22.19 4.00
C PRO A 218 25.72 21.01 4.79
N LYS A 219 25.13 20.70 5.96
CA LYS A 219 25.58 19.61 6.84
C LYS A 219 25.31 18.25 6.22
N THR A 220 24.10 18.06 5.70
CA THR A 220 23.67 16.78 5.10
C THR A 220 24.26 16.56 3.71
N ARG A 221 24.58 17.61 2.96
CA ARG A 221 25.29 17.47 1.67
C ARG A 221 26.63 16.75 1.82
N GLN A 222 27.38 17.06 2.88
CA GLN A 222 28.66 16.40 3.18
C GLN A 222 28.51 14.92 3.54
N GLU A 223 27.35 14.49 4.03
CA GLU A 223 27.08 13.09 4.39
C GLU A 223 26.60 12.25 3.19
N ILE A 224 26.10 12.88 2.12
CA ILE A 224 25.50 12.21 0.97
C ILE A 224 26.53 11.89 -0.11
N ASP A 225 27.53 12.76 -0.28
CA ASP A 225 28.57 12.57 -1.30
C ASP A 225 29.89 13.25 -0.89
N ASP A 226 30.97 12.48 -0.79
CA ASP A 226 32.33 12.99 -0.50
C ASP A 226 32.90 13.82 -1.68
N ALA A 227 32.32 13.72 -2.89
CA ALA A 227 32.78 14.39 -4.11
C ALA A 227 31.73 15.32 -4.76
N GLY A 228 30.61 15.58 -4.07
CA GLY A 228 29.31 16.04 -4.60
C GLY A 228 29.26 17.06 -5.73
N ASP A 229 28.60 16.69 -6.83
CA ASP A 229 28.08 17.61 -7.84
C ASP A 229 26.93 18.45 -7.26
N ILE A 230 27.29 19.58 -6.66
CA ILE A 230 26.37 20.53 -6.03
C ILE A 230 25.26 20.96 -7.01
N ALA A 231 25.57 21.08 -8.30
CA ALA A 231 24.60 21.49 -9.31
C ALA A 231 23.49 20.43 -9.47
N LEU A 232 23.86 19.15 -9.52
CA LEU A 232 22.89 18.05 -9.58
C LEU A 232 21.98 18.01 -8.33
N MET A 233 22.53 18.27 -7.15
CA MET A 233 21.75 18.34 -5.91
C MET A 233 20.74 19.50 -5.93
N ASP A 234 21.15 20.66 -6.45
CA ASP A 234 20.29 21.83 -6.62
C ASP A 234 19.17 21.57 -7.65
N GLU A 235 19.49 20.91 -8.77
CA GLU A 235 18.51 20.50 -9.78
C GLU A 235 17.51 19.49 -9.21
N CYS A 236 17.98 18.47 -8.48
CA CYS A 236 17.11 17.52 -7.78
C CYS A 236 16.16 18.24 -6.81
N ALA A 237 16.67 19.15 -5.98
CA ALA A 237 15.86 19.91 -5.05
C ALA A 237 14.83 20.80 -5.77
N GLN A 238 15.21 21.43 -6.89
CA GLN A 238 14.30 22.21 -7.72
C GLN A 238 13.18 21.34 -8.31
N TYR A 239 13.52 20.18 -8.86
CA TYR A 239 12.55 19.23 -9.39
C TYR A 239 11.55 18.77 -8.32
N LEU A 240 12.04 18.35 -7.14
CA LEU A 240 11.17 17.94 -6.03
C LEU A 240 10.24 19.06 -5.57
N ARG A 241 10.70 20.32 -5.57
CA ARG A 241 9.85 21.49 -5.27
C ARG A 241 8.79 21.74 -6.34
N ILE A 242 9.10 21.54 -7.62
CA ILE A 242 8.11 21.62 -8.71
C ILE A 242 7.01 20.58 -8.48
N VAL A 243 7.40 19.32 -8.24
CA VAL A 243 6.46 18.23 -7.97
C VAL A 243 5.65 18.49 -6.68
N CYS A 244 6.29 19.01 -5.63
CA CYS A 244 5.62 19.35 -4.36
C CYS A 244 4.47 20.35 -4.54
N ARG A 245 4.61 21.32 -5.45
CA ARG A 245 3.56 22.32 -5.71
C ARG A 245 2.25 21.70 -6.23
N GLU A 246 2.31 20.58 -6.94
CA GLU A 246 1.11 19.89 -7.43
C GLU A 246 0.21 19.40 -6.29
N PHE A 247 0.80 19.01 -5.16
CA PHE A 247 0.05 18.56 -3.99
C PHE A 247 -0.62 19.69 -3.21
N ASN A 248 -0.33 20.96 -3.53
CA ASN A 248 -1.09 22.10 -3.00
C ASN A 248 -2.34 22.43 -3.84
N ASN A 249 -2.51 21.81 -5.02
CA ASN A 249 -3.63 22.03 -5.91
C ASN A 249 -4.48 20.77 -6.01
N ASP A 250 -5.70 20.81 -5.46
CA ASP A 250 -6.64 19.68 -5.54
C ASP A 250 -7.06 19.34 -6.98
N ARG A 251 -6.91 20.28 -7.92
CA ARG A 251 -7.19 20.05 -9.35
C ARG A 251 -5.99 19.53 -10.14
N SER A 252 -4.83 19.35 -9.49
CA SER A 252 -3.68 18.73 -10.16
C SER A 252 -4.05 17.32 -10.60
N PRO A 253 -3.77 16.93 -11.87
CA PRO A 253 -3.94 15.55 -12.31
C PRO A 253 -3.11 14.56 -11.49
N LEU A 254 -1.90 14.96 -11.07
CA LEU A 254 -1.01 14.12 -10.26
C LEU A 254 -1.61 13.89 -8.87
N ASN A 255 -2.05 14.96 -8.20
CA ASN A 255 -2.65 14.89 -6.88
C ASN A 255 -3.98 14.11 -6.90
N SER A 256 -4.84 14.39 -7.88
CA SER A 256 -6.12 13.69 -8.06
C SER A 256 -5.92 12.19 -8.28
N PHE A 257 -4.99 11.82 -9.18
CA PHE A 257 -4.65 10.42 -9.45
C PHE A 257 -4.11 9.71 -8.20
N LEU A 258 -3.07 10.25 -7.57
CA LEU A 258 -2.43 9.59 -6.42
C LEU A 258 -3.35 9.54 -5.19
N THR A 259 -4.19 10.54 -4.98
CA THR A 259 -5.19 10.55 -3.91
C THR A 259 -6.26 9.48 -4.15
N ALA A 260 -6.72 9.31 -5.40
CA ALA A 260 -7.66 8.25 -5.74
C ALA A 260 -7.04 6.86 -5.52
N CYS A 261 -5.78 6.66 -5.96
CA CYS A 261 -5.05 5.39 -5.78
C CYS A 261 -4.79 5.04 -4.32
N ALA A 262 -4.64 6.02 -3.44
CA ALA A 262 -4.33 5.75 -2.04
C ALA A 262 -5.46 4.99 -1.35
N HIS A 263 -6.73 5.35 -1.56
CA HIS A 263 -7.91 4.67 -0.97
C HIS A 263 -7.69 4.00 0.43
N GLY A 264 -7.14 4.74 1.38
CA GLY A 264 -6.82 4.23 2.72
C GLY A 264 -5.48 3.51 2.87
N ASP A 265 -4.90 2.96 1.80
CA ASP A 265 -3.54 2.42 1.69
C ASP A 265 -2.56 3.38 0.99
N THR A 266 -1.86 4.21 1.78
CA THR A 266 -0.85 5.13 1.25
C THR A 266 0.36 4.42 0.61
N ARG A 267 0.56 3.11 0.81
CA ARG A 267 1.73 2.39 0.25
C ARG A 267 1.62 2.30 -1.27
N LEU A 268 0.47 1.84 -1.80
CA LEU A 268 0.24 1.76 -3.24
C LEU A 268 0.48 3.11 -3.93
N SER A 269 -0.05 4.19 -3.35
CA SER A 269 0.14 5.54 -3.88
C SER A 269 1.61 5.97 -3.86
N LEU A 270 2.37 5.63 -2.82
CA LEU A 270 3.81 5.90 -2.75
C LEU A 270 4.61 5.12 -3.80
N ASP A 271 4.25 3.87 -4.07
CA ASP A 271 4.90 3.05 -5.08
C ASP A 271 4.65 3.60 -6.49
N LEU A 272 3.40 3.96 -6.82
CA LEU A 272 3.05 4.62 -8.08
C LEU A 272 3.78 5.97 -8.24
N PHE A 273 3.90 6.73 -7.15
CA PHE A 273 4.65 7.98 -7.15
C PHE A 273 6.14 7.76 -7.38
N ARG A 274 6.72 6.68 -6.83
CA ARG A 274 8.10 6.29 -7.11
C ARG A 274 8.30 5.97 -8.59
N SER A 275 7.40 5.19 -9.19
CA SER A 275 7.42 4.87 -10.62
C SER A 275 7.35 6.14 -11.49
N PHE A 276 6.50 7.10 -11.11
CA PHE A 276 6.42 8.41 -11.76
C PHE A 276 7.73 9.21 -11.69
N LEU A 277 8.35 9.31 -10.51
CA LEU A 277 9.58 10.08 -10.31
C LEU A 277 10.78 9.49 -11.09
N LEU A 278 10.84 8.15 -11.18
CA LEU A 278 11.93 7.43 -11.85
C LEU A 278 11.70 7.18 -13.35
N SER A 279 10.57 7.65 -13.89
CA SER A 279 10.24 7.39 -15.29
C SER A 279 11.12 8.17 -16.26
N GLY A 280 11.54 7.50 -17.33
CA GLY A 280 12.24 8.13 -18.46
C GLY A 280 11.35 8.99 -19.38
N TYR A 281 10.03 9.06 -19.12
CA TYR A 281 9.09 9.86 -19.91
C TYR A 281 8.79 11.24 -19.32
N THR A 282 9.32 11.54 -18.14
CA THR A 282 9.19 12.85 -17.50
C THR A 282 10.25 13.79 -18.07
N ASN A 283 9.84 14.91 -18.68
CA ASN A 283 10.77 15.86 -19.29
C ASN A 283 11.38 16.81 -18.24
N VAL A 284 12.23 16.29 -17.37
CA VAL A 284 12.80 16.99 -16.22
C VAL A 284 13.57 18.26 -16.64
N GLU A 285 14.36 18.22 -17.72
CA GLU A 285 15.09 19.39 -18.23
C GLU A 285 14.15 20.55 -18.62
N GLU A 286 13.03 20.25 -19.28
CA GLU A 286 12.03 21.26 -19.64
C GLU A 286 11.37 21.85 -18.38
N MET A 287 11.17 21.03 -17.35
CA MET A 287 10.62 21.47 -16.07
C MET A 287 11.59 22.37 -15.30
N LEU A 288 12.87 21.98 -15.23
CA LEU A 288 13.92 22.75 -14.55
C LEU A 288 14.11 24.11 -15.22
N SER A 289 14.16 24.14 -16.55
CA SER A 289 14.30 25.39 -17.31
C SER A 289 13.08 26.31 -17.22
N ALA A 290 11.87 25.75 -17.08
CA ALA A 290 10.66 26.53 -16.87
C ALA A 290 10.52 27.08 -15.43
N GLY A 291 11.04 26.35 -14.43
CA GLY A 291 10.97 26.69 -12.99
C GLY A 291 9.58 26.57 -12.34
N GLN A 292 8.52 26.59 -13.15
CA GLN A 292 7.15 26.25 -12.79
C GLN A 292 6.58 25.30 -13.84
N TRP A 293 5.84 24.28 -13.39
CA TRP A 293 5.25 23.28 -14.26
C TRP A 293 3.83 22.95 -13.80
N ASN A 294 2.91 22.86 -14.75
CA ASN A 294 1.55 22.37 -14.51
C ASN A 294 1.42 21.04 -15.23
N PHE A 295 1.23 19.95 -14.49
CA PHE A 295 1.16 18.63 -15.10
C PHE A 295 -0.15 18.44 -15.84
N LEU A 296 -0.06 17.87 -17.04
CA LEU A 296 -1.19 17.35 -17.78
C LEU A 296 -1.37 15.87 -17.50
N ILE A 297 -2.60 15.36 -17.58
CA ILE A 297 -2.89 13.96 -17.24
C ILE A 297 -2.02 12.96 -18.01
N HIS A 298 -1.75 13.18 -19.29
CA HIS A 298 -0.88 12.30 -20.09
C HIS A 298 0.60 12.31 -19.63
N GLN A 299 1.04 13.38 -18.96
CA GLN A 299 2.36 13.49 -18.35
C GLN A 299 2.43 12.81 -16.98
N VAL A 300 1.29 12.36 -16.43
CA VAL A 300 1.23 11.57 -15.20
C VAL A 300 1.05 10.10 -15.54
N ILE A 301 0.04 9.79 -16.35
CA ILE A 301 -0.39 8.41 -16.64
C ILE A 301 0.68 7.63 -17.41
N LYS A 302 1.30 8.22 -18.44
CA LYS A 302 2.32 7.51 -19.21
C LYS A 302 3.56 7.15 -18.37
N PRO A 303 4.14 8.07 -17.59
CA PRO A 303 5.22 7.72 -16.65
C PRO A 303 4.87 6.62 -15.66
N VAL A 304 3.63 6.57 -15.17
CA VAL A 304 3.21 5.54 -14.20
C VAL A 304 2.98 4.19 -14.86
N MET A 305 2.30 4.14 -16.02
CA MET A 305 1.93 2.87 -16.66
C MET A 305 3.09 2.20 -17.41
N THR A 306 4.03 2.99 -17.94
CA THR A 306 5.20 2.50 -18.68
C THR A 306 6.46 3.26 -18.23
N PRO A 307 6.94 3.09 -16.99
CA PRO A 307 8.00 3.92 -16.44
C PRO A 307 9.32 3.79 -17.21
N THR A 308 9.65 2.56 -17.61
CA THR A 308 10.94 2.21 -18.26
C THR A 308 10.78 1.55 -19.63
N ARG A 309 9.55 1.22 -20.05
CA ARG A 309 9.26 0.47 -21.29
C ARG A 309 8.69 1.36 -22.38
N TYR A 310 8.85 0.96 -23.64
CA TYR A 310 8.23 1.67 -24.77
C TYR A 310 6.75 1.35 -24.91
N PHE A 311 6.44 0.06 -24.96
CA PHE A 311 5.07 -0.44 -25.06
C PHE A 311 4.52 -0.78 -23.68
N TYR A 312 3.21 -0.63 -23.55
CA TYR A 312 2.47 -1.13 -22.42
C TYR A 312 2.43 -2.66 -22.47
N ASP A 313 2.54 -3.25 -21.30
CA ASP A 313 2.40 -4.68 -21.03
C ASP A 313 1.71 -4.75 -19.68
N GLU A 314 0.50 -5.29 -19.65
CA GLU A 314 -0.30 -5.37 -18.46
C GLU A 314 0.37 -6.15 -17.32
N LEU A 315 1.08 -7.23 -17.63
CA LEU A 315 1.72 -8.07 -16.61
C LEU A 315 2.80 -7.33 -15.83
N LEU A 316 3.35 -6.28 -16.44
CA LEU A 316 4.43 -5.48 -15.90
C LEU A 316 3.98 -4.08 -15.47
N SER A 317 2.72 -3.70 -15.67
CA SER A 317 2.19 -2.38 -15.34
C SER A 317 1.44 -2.40 -14.01
N ASP A 318 1.60 -1.33 -13.22
CA ASP A 318 0.89 -1.19 -11.95
C ASP A 318 -0.61 -0.90 -12.14
N ILE A 319 -0.99 -0.36 -13.32
CA ILE A 319 -2.38 -0.05 -13.69
C ILE A 319 -2.83 -1.04 -14.78
N PRO A 320 -3.79 -1.94 -14.49
CA PRO A 320 -4.26 -2.91 -15.46
C PRO A 320 -5.10 -2.27 -16.57
N ASN A 321 -5.23 -3.02 -17.67
CA ASN A 321 -6.07 -2.69 -18.80
C ASN A 321 -7.52 -3.09 -18.52
N ILE A 322 -8.39 -2.08 -18.36
CA ILE A 322 -9.80 -2.25 -18.07
C ILE A 322 -10.59 -2.82 -19.27
N TYR A 323 -10.03 -2.76 -20.48
CA TYR A 323 -10.60 -3.28 -21.71
C TYR A 323 -10.06 -4.66 -22.09
N GLN A 324 -9.19 -5.27 -21.28
CA GLN A 324 -8.60 -6.57 -21.60
C GLN A 324 -9.66 -7.68 -21.58
N LEU A 325 -9.66 -8.52 -22.61
CA LEU A 325 -10.42 -9.76 -22.63
C LEU A 325 -9.80 -10.75 -21.65
N ARG A 326 -10.58 -11.21 -20.66
CA ARG A 326 -10.11 -12.17 -19.65
C ARG A 326 -10.51 -13.60 -19.95
N ASN A 327 -11.57 -13.79 -20.73
CA ASN A 327 -12.02 -15.09 -21.19
C ASN A 327 -11.95 -15.19 -22.73
N ALA A 328 -11.35 -16.26 -23.23
CA ALA A 328 -11.14 -16.45 -24.67
C ALA A 328 -12.42 -16.79 -25.46
N ARG A 329 -13.49 -17.26 -24.79
CA ARG A 329 -14.74 -17.69 -25.44
C ARG A 329 -15.89 -16.71 -25.23
N HIS A 330 -16.05 -16.23 -24.01
CA HIS A 330 -17.16 -15.38 -23.58
C HIS A 330 -16.67 -14.10 -22.88
N GLY A 331 -15.50 -13.60 -23.29
CA GLY A 331 -14.95 -12.35 -22.78
C GLY A 331 -15.62 -11.13 -23.38
N SER A 332 -15.67 -10.05 -22.60
CA SER A 332 -16.11 -8.74 -23.09
C SER A 332 -15.11 -7.65 -22.67
N HIS A 333 -14.87 -6.71 -23.58
CA HIS A 333 -14.08 -5.50 -23.31
C HIS A 333 -14.70 -4.61 -22.21
N PHE A 334 -15.96 -4.84 -21.85
CA PHE A 334 -16.72 -3.98 -20.94
C PHE A 334 -17.04 -4.64 -19.61
N THR A 335 -16.65 -5.90 -19.36
CA THR A 335 -16.97 -6.60 -18.11
C THR A 335 -16.47 -5.86 -16.88
N SER A 336 -15.19 -5.50 -16.85
CA SER A 336 -14.61 -4.70 -15.75
C SER A 336 -15.36 -3.39 -15.54
N LEU A 337 -15.64 -2.64 -16.61
CA LEU A 337 -16.38 -1.39 -16.55
C LEU A 337 -17.84 -1.57 -16.09
N ARG A 338 -18.49 -2.69 -16.42
CA ARG A 338 -19.84 -3.04 -15.93
C ARG A 338 -19.83 -3.34 -14.43
N ILE A 339 -18.81 -4.07 -13.95
CA ILE A 339 -18.62 -4.33 -12.52
C ILE A 339 -18.48 -3.00 -11.77
N LEU A 340 -17.56 -2.14 -12.22
CA LEU A 340 -17.35 -0.82 -11.61
C LEU A 340 -18.61 0.05 -11.69
N ARG A 341 -19.32 0.07 -12.83
CA ARG A 341 -20.60 0.78 -12.98
C ARG A 341 -21.63 0.31 -11.95
N LYS A 342 -21.79 -1.02 -11.77
CA LYS A 342 -22.75 -1.59 -10.82
C LYS A 342 -22.41 -1.24 -9.38
N LEU A 343 -21.14 -1.36 -9.00
CA LEU A 343 -20.66 -0.99 -7.66
C LEU A 343 -20.71 0.52 -7.42
N SER A 344 -20.50 1.35 -8.45
CA SER A 344 -20.58 2.82 -8.31
C SER A 344 -21.96 3.32 -7.93
N LYS A 345 -23.03 2.53 -8.17
CA LYS A 345 -24.40 2.88 -7.78
C LYS A 345 -24.61 2.79 -6.26
N SER A 346 -23.78 2.04 -5.53
CA SER A 346 -23.81 1.98 -4.07
C SER A 346 -23.01 3.09 -3.40
N PHE A 347 -22.44 4.02 -4.19
CA PHE A 347 -21.72 5.18 -3.70
C PHE A 347 -22.70 6.31 -3.38
N ASP A 348 -22.95 6.53 -2.09
CA ASP A 348 -23.83 7.60 -1.59
C ASP A 348 -23.11 8.38 -0.48
N ASN A 349 -23.33 9.70 -0.42
CA ASN A 349 -22.73 10.61 0.58
C ASN A 349 -21.19 10.48 0.77
N GLY A 350 -20.47 10.07 -0.29
CA GLY A 350 -19.01 9.93 -0.25
C GLY A 350 -18.49 8.58 0.24
N VAL A 351 -19.35 7.60 0.52
CA VAL A 351 -18.97 6.25 0.98
C VAL A 351 -19.65 5.18 0.11
N ALA A 352 -18.86 4.22 -0.37
CA ALA A 352 -19.39 3.05 -1.09
C ALA A 352 -19.90 1.99 -0.11
N SER A 353 -21.12 1.50 -0.33
CA SER A 353 -21.64 0.33 0.40
C SER A 353 -21.20 -0.99 -0.26
N TYR A 354 -21.00 -2.02 0.57
CA TYR A 354 -20.75 -3.37 0.08
C TYR A 354 -21.96 -3.95 -0.62
N VAL A 355 -21.71 -4.63 -1.74
CA VAL A 355 -22.71 -5.33 -2.56
C VAL A 355 -22.37 -6.84 -2.52
N PRO A 356 -23.33 -7.72 -2.19
CA PRO A 356 -23.09 -9.16 -2.20
C PRO A 356 -22.58 -9.67 -3.56
N ILE A 357 -21.49 -10.44 -3.56
CA ILE A 357 -20.92 -11.00 -4.79
C ILE A 357 -21.91 -11.94 -5.48
N ALA A 358 -22.73 -12.65 -4.71
CA ALA A 358 -23.76 -13.55 -5.23
C ALA A 358 -24.77 -12.79 -6.11
N ALA A 359 -25.16 -11.57 -5.73
CA ALA A 359 -26.05 -10.74 -6.53
C ALA A 359 -25.38 -10.24 -7.83
N LEU A 360 -24.06 -9.97 -7.79
CA LEU A 360 -23.29 -9.65 -8.98
C LEU A 360 -23.18 -10.86 -9.90
N LYS A 361 -22.80 -12.04 -9.38
CA LYS A 361 -22.72 -13.30 -10.14
C LYS A 361 -24.05 -13.61 -10.83
N ALA A 362 -25.16 -13.52 -10.10
CA ALA A 362 -26.51 -13.74 -10.66
C ALA A 362 -26.78 -12.79 -11.82
N TYR A 363 -26.56 -11.48 -11.64
CA TYR A 363 -26.73 -10.48 -12.69
C TYR A 363 -25.88 -10.78 -13.95
N PHE A 364 -24.60 -11.12 -13.75
CA PHE A 364 -23.69 -11.41 -14.87
C PHE A 364 -24.01 -12.73 -15.57
N SER A 365 -24.46 -13.73 -14.83
CA SER A 365 -24.91 -15.01 -15.36
C SER A 365 -26.20 -14.87 -16.16
N GLU A 366 -27.23 -14.23 -15.59
CA GLU A 366 -28.56 -14.09 -16.20
C GLU A 366 -28.55 -13.15 -17.41
N THR A 367 -27.80 -12.05 -17.36
CA THR A 367 -27.82 -11.03 -18.42
C THR A 367 -26.86 -11.36 -19.56
N PHE A 368 -25.68 -11.92 -19.25
CA PHE A 368 -24.58 -12.04 -20.21
C PHE A 368 -24.06 -13.47 -20.38
N ASN A 369 -24.43 -14.41 -19.50
CA ASN A 369 -23.89 -15.77 -19.49
C ASN A 369 -22.34 -15.83 -19.45
N MET A 370 -21.70 -14.91 -18.71
CA MET A 370 -20.24 -14.72 -18.67
C MET A 370 -19.64 -14.83 -17.26
N LEU A 371 -20.02 -15.86 -16.51
CA LEU A 371 -19.59 -16.01 -15.11
C LEU A 371 -18.06 -16.13 -14.97
N GLU A 372 -17.41 -16.90 -15.85
CA GLU A 372 -15.94 -17.03 -15.84
C GLU A 372 -15.26 -15.68 -16.09
N ASP A 373 -15.69 -14.94 -17.12
CA ASP A 373 -15.14 -13.61 -17.42
C ASP A 373 -15.36 -12.64 -16.25
N PHE A 374 -16.53 -12.68 -15.61
CA PHE A 374 -16.79 -11.92 -14.38
C PHE A 374 -15.77 -12.26 -13.29
N THR A 375 -15.55 -13.54 -12.99
CA THR A 375 -14.60 -13.95 -11.92
C THR A 375 -13.17 -13.51 -12.22
N SER A 376 -12.70 -13.67 -13.47
CA SER A 376 -11.36 -13.24 -13.87
C SER A 376 -11.20 -11.72 -13.83
N ASN A 377 -12.24 -10.95 -14.16
CA ASN A 377 -12.20 -9.50 -14.01
C ASN A 377 -12.22 -9.10 -12.53
N VAL A 378 -13.02 -9.73 -11.67
CA VAL A 378 -13.03 -9.46 -10.22
C VAL A 378 -11.65 -9.71 -9.60
N ASP A 379 -10.96 -10.77 -10.02
CA ASP A 379 -9.60 -11.07 -9.55
C ASP A 379 -8.63 -9.92 -9.81
N ILE A 380 -8.58 -9.43 -11.06
CA ILE A 380 -7.73 -8.29 -11.45
C ILE A 380 -8.15 -7.01 -10.71
N LEU A 381 -9.45 -6.74 -10.61
CA LEU A 381 -9.95 -5.54 -9.94
C LEU A 381 -9.63 -5.53 -8.44
N LEU A 382 -9.65 -6.69 -7.77
CA LEU A 382 -9.24 -6.84 -6.36
C LEU A 382 -7.73 -6.67 -6.22
N LYS A 383 -6.95 -7.33 -7.07
CA LYS A 383 -5.47 -7.35 -7.02
C LYS A 383 -4.87 -5.96 -7.15
N HIS A 384 -5.47 -5.13 -8.01
CA HIS A 384 -5.03 -3.75 -8.22
C HIS A 384 -5.81 -2.72 -7.37
N GLY A 385 -6.68 -3.17 -6.46
CA GLY A 385 -7.37 -2.31 -5.50
C GLY A 385 -8.41 -1.37 -6.13
N PHE A 386 -8.98 -1.72 -7.29
CA PHE A 386 -10.09 -0.97 -7.91
C PHE A 386 -11.41 -1.27 -7.19
N ILE A 387 -11.52 -2.48 -6.64
CA ILE A 387 -12.60 -2.90 -5.76
C ILE A 387 -11.99 -3.53 -4.50
N GLU A 388 -12.80 -3.66 -3.47
CA GLU A 388 -12.36 -4.20 -2.18
C GLU A 388 -13.42 -5.19 -1.67
N SER A 389 -12.95 -6.34 -1.19
CA SER A 389 -13.76 -7.35 -0.52
C SER A 389 -13.99 -7.01 0.96
N ASN A 390 -15.10 -7.46 1.53
CA ASN A 390 -15.42 -7.27 2.95
C ASN A 390 -14.38 -7.91 3.90
N ASN A 391 -13.74 -8.98 3.45
CA ASN A 391 -12.70 -9.70 4.20
C ASN A 391 -11.27 -9.32 3.76
N ARG A 392 -11.11 -8.32 2.87
CA ARG A 392 -9.83 -7.80 2.34
C ARG A 392 -8.96 -8.81 1.58
N ILE A 393 -9.53 -9.94 1.15
CA ILE A 393 -8.88 -10.80 0.15
C ILE A 393 -8.70 -9.98 -1.14
N ASP A 394 -7.47 -9.93 -1.64
CA ASP A 394 -7.03 -9.12 -2.78
C ASP A 394 -7.06 -9.90 -4.11
N HIS A 395 -7.68 -11.06 -4.13
CA HIS A 395 -7.88 -11.89 -5.31
C HIS A 395 -9.28 -12.49 -5.25
N TYR A 396 -9.76 -13.03 -6.36
CA TYR A 396 -11.03 -13.74 -6.36
C TYR A 396 -10.88 -15.05 -5.57
N ALA A 397 -11.74 -15.23 -4.55
CA ALA A 397 -11.81 -16.46 -3.76
C ALA A 397 -13.26 -16.71 -3.32
N ASP A 398 -13.60 -17.95 -2.99
CA ASP A 398 -14.98 -18.33 -2.63
C ASP A 398 -15.41 -17.76 -1.27
N GLU A 399 -14.46 -17.40 -0.42
CA GLU A 399 -14.67 -16.73 0.86
C GLU A 399 -15.07 -15.25 0.73
N VAL A 400 -14.97 -14.67 -0.48
CA VAL A 400 -15.36 -13.27 -0.72
C VAL A 400 -16.88 -13.16 -0.78
N ASP A 401 -17.51 -12.60 0.26
CA ASP A 401 -18.98 -12.47 0.30
C ASP A 401 -19.51 -11.24 -0.41
N SER A 402 -18.81 -10.11 -0.28
CA SER A 402 -19.29 -8.82 -0.80
C SER A 402 -18.16 -7.89 -1.21
N LEU A 403 -18.46 -7.03 -2.18
CA LEU A 403 -17.52 -6.15 -2.85
C LEU A 403 -18.00 -4.70 -2.77
N LYS A 404 -17.08 -3.74 -2.62
CA LYS A 404 -17.35 -2.31 -2.80
C LYS A 404 -16.35 -1.70 -3.79
N ILE A 405 -16.74 -0.62 -4.46
CA ILE A 405 -15.82 0.16 -5.31
C ILE A 405 -14.88 1.00 -4.44
N THR A 406 -13.62 1.09 -4.83
CA THR A 406 -12.66 1.98 -4.17
C THR A 406 -12.66 3.37 -4.80
N GLY A 407 -12.00 4.34 -4.16
CA GLY A 407 -11.74 5.65 -4.77
C GLY A 407 -10.96 5.51 -6.07
N TYR A 408 -10.06 4.54 -6.14
CA TYR A 408 -9.28 4.24 -7.34
C TYR A 408 -10.17 3.67 -8.45
N GLY A 409 -10.99 2.65 -8.16
CA GLY A 409 -11.92 2.11 -9.15
C GLY A 409 -12.93 3.15 -9.65
N LEU A 410 -13.36 4.07 -8.78
CA LEU A 410 -14.23 5.18 -9.16
C LEU A 410 -13.53 6.15 -10.11
N TYR A 411 -12.25 6.47 -9.87
CA TYR A 411 -11.44 7.29 -10.75
C TYR A 411 -11.23 6.63 -12.12
N ILE A 412 -10.94 5.32 -12.15
CA ILE A 412 -10.85 4.55 -13.40
C ILE A 412 -12.17 4.64 -14.18
N TYR A 413 -13.28 4.31 -13.50
CA TYR A 413 -14.61 4.25 -14.12
C TYR A 413 -15.15 5.61 -14.57
N ARG A 414 -14.81 6.71 -13.88
CA ARG A 414 -15.34 8.06 -14.22
C ARG A 414 -14.45 8.84 -15.17
N GLU A 415 -13.13 8.62 -15.13
CA GLU A 415 -12.16 9.47 -15.81
C GLU A 415 -11.16 8.67 -16.65
N LEU A 416 -10.28 7.88 -16.01
CA LEU A 416 -9.09 7.35 -16.68
C LEU A 416 -9.40 6.45 -17.88
N ALA A 417 -10.45 5.64 -17.79
CA ALA A 417 -10.80 4.68 -18.85
C ALA A 417 -11.13 5.33 -20.21
N TYR A 418 -11.41 6.64 -20.27
CA TYR A 418 -11.89 7.32 -21.47
C TYR A 418 -10.90 8.35 -22.05
N ILE A 419 -9.75 8.59 -21.40
CA ILE A 419 -8.78 9.57 -21.89
C ILE A 419 -7.86 8.94 -22.94
N PHE A 420 -7.45 9.75 -23.92
CA PHE A 420 -6.55 9.37 -25.01
C PHE A 420 -5.28 8.73 -24.48
N ALA A 421 -4.68 9.27 -23.40
CA ALA A 421 -3.41 8.77 -22.88
C ALA A 421 -3.50 7.33 -22.38
N TYR A 422 -4.62 6.94 -21.78
CA TYR A 422 -4.86 5.58 -21.30
C TYR A 422 -5.14 4.65 -22.49
N LEU A 423 -6.09 5.04 -23.36
CA LEU A 423 -6.46 4.26 -24.55
C LEU A 423 -5.28 4.00 -25.49
N ASP A 424 -4.43 5.01 -25.69
CA ASP A 424 -3.21 4.90 -26.52
C ASP A 424 -2.21 3.88 -26.00
N LEU A 425 -2.11 3.74 -24.67
CA LEU A 425 -1.23 2.76 -24.04
C LEU A 425 -1.84 1.37 -24.09
N VAL A 426 -3.09 1.21 -23.68
CA VAL A 426 -3.67 -0.13 -23.54
C VAL A 426 -4.04 -0.78 -24.87
N CYS A 427 -4.32 0.01 -25.93
CA CYS A 427 -4.76 -0.54 -27.21
C CYS A 427 -3.74 -1.48 -27.86
N VAL A 428 -2.43 -1.35 -27.58
CA VAL A 428 -1.41 -2.22 -28.16
C VAL A 428 -1.30 -3.60 -27.52
N ASP A 429 -1.86 -3.75 -26.31
CA ASP A 429 -1.86 -5.00 -25.52
C ASP A 429 -3.27 -5.61 -25.38
N THR A 430 -4.29 -4.91 -25.90
CA THR A 430 -5.67 -5.37 -25.87
C THR A 430 -5.89 -6.47 -26.90
N GLY A 431 -6.28 -7.66 -26.45
CA GLY A 431 -6.75 -8.71 -27.38
C GLY A 431 -8.04 -8.26 -28.07
N VAL A 432 -8.12 -8.35 -29.40
CA VAL A 432 -9.27 -7.92 -30.20
C VAL A 432 -9.85 -9.09 -31.01
N PHE A 433 -11.15 -9.06 -31.29
CA PHE A 433 -11.84 -10.10 -32.06
C PHE A 433 -11.66 -9.95 -33.58
N ASP A 434 -11.48 -8.72 -34.06
CA ASP A 434 -11.30 -8.42 -35.48
C ASP A 434 -9.82 -8.49 -35.89
N GLU A 435 -9.49 -9.40 -36.82
CA GLU A 435 -8.13 -9.61 -37.32
C GLU A 435 -7.58 -8.36 -38.04
N GLY A 436 -8.42 -7.63 -38.76
CA GLY A 436 -8.05 -6.39 -39.46
C GLY A 436 -7.64 -5.30 -38.47
N VAL A 437 -8.41 -5.14 -37.39
CA VAL A 437 -8.10 -4.23 -36.30
C VAL A 437 -6.80 -4.64 -35.60
N ALA A 438 -6.61 -5.94 -35.30
CA ALA A 438 -5.37 -6.43 -34.70
C ALA A 438 -4.14 -6.06 -35.53
N ASN A 439 -4.19 -6.35 -36.84
CA ASN A 439 -3.12 -6.03 -37.78
C ASN A 439 -2.85 -4.53 -37.87
N LEU A 440 -3.91 -3.70 -37.88
CA LEU A 440 -3.78 -2.25 -37.88
C LEU A 440 -3.07 -1.73 -36.63
N LEU A 441 -3.46 -2.20 -35.45
CA LEU A 441 -2.87 -1.78 -34.17
C LEU A 441 -1.37 -2.10 -34.12
N VAL A 442 -0.99 -3.31 -34.55
CA VAL A 442 0.42 -3.75 -34.63
C VAL A 442 1.21 -2.91 -35.64
N GLN A 443 0.66 -2.69 -36.85
CA GLN A 443 1.33 -1.87 -37.86
C GLN A 443 1.50 -0.42 -37.40
N ALA A 444 0.49 0.15 -36.75
CA ALA A 444 0.54 1.49 -36.19
C ALA A 444 1.59 1.60 -35.06
N ALA A 445 1.69 0.60 -34.19
CA ALA A 445 2.72 0.55 -33.14
C ALA A 445 4.15 0.48 -33.72
N ASN A 446 4.38 -0.37 -34.71
CA ASN A 446 5.68 -0.46 -35.40
C ASN A 446 6.04 0.84 -36.13
N LYS A 447 5.06 1.46 -36.80
CA LYS A 447 5.23 2.76 -37.47
C LYS A 447 5.56 3.86 -36.46
N GLU A 448 4.86 3.90 -35.34
CA GLU A 448 5.13 4.86 -34.27
C GLU A 448 6.55 4.71 -33.71
N TYR A 449 7.00 3.47 -33.48
CA TYR A 449 8.34 3.18 -32.99
C TYR A 449 9.42 3.60 -34.00
N ALA A 450 9.24 3.29 -35.28
CA ALA A 450 10.15 3.75 -36.33
C ALA A 450 10.21 5.30 -36.42
N GLN A 451 9.09 5.98 -36.17
CA GLN A 451 9.07 7.45 -36.09
C GLN A 451 9.75 7.98 -34.82
N PHE A 452 9.71 7.23 -33.72
CA PHE A 452 10.48 7.53 -32.51
C PHE A 452 11.98 7.48 -32.73
N GLU A 453 12.49 6.41 -33.36
CA GLU A 453 13.91 6.29 -33.70
C GLU A 453 14.38 7.44 -34.61
N LYS A 454 13.51 7.91 -35.51
CA LYS A 454 13.76 9.05 -36.41
C LYS A 454 13.54 10.42 -35.77
N ALA A 455 13.15 10.48 -34.50
CA ALA A 455 12.76 11.70 -33.80
C ALA A 455 11.62 12.50 -34.49
N ASP A 456 10.77 11.85 -35.29
CA ASP A 456 9.61 12.45 -35.95
C ASP A 456 8.43 12.56 -34.98
N ARG A 457 8.48 13.59 -34.14
CA ARG A 457 7.45 13.82 -33.10
C ARG A 457 6.05 14.04 -33.69
N LEU A 458 5.93 14.79 -34.78
CA LEU A 458 4.64 15.13 -35.34
C LEU A 458 4.02 13.93 -36.06
N GLY A 459 4.82 13.14 -36.77
CA GLY A 459 4.40 11.86 -37.32
C GLY A 459 3.94 10.88 -36.24
N ARG A 460 4.68 10.76 -35.14
CA ARG A 460 4.29 9.91 -33.99
C ARG A 460 2.92 10.28 -33.44
N ILE A 461 2.70 11.57 -33.18
CA ILE A 461 1.43 12.03 -32.61
C ILE A 461 0.27 11.72 -33.57
N LYS A 462 0.45 11.93 -34.88
CA LYS A 462 -0.56 11.56 -35.87
C LYS A 462 -0.85 10.06 -35.86
N THR A 463 0.18 9.21 -35.85
CA THR A 463 0.03 7.75 -35.81
C THR A 463 -0.70 7.30 -34.53
N ARG A 464 -0.36 7.87 -33.37
CA ARG A 464 -1.01 7.56 -32.08
C ARG A 464 -2.49 7.95 -32.07
N LEU A 465 -2.81 9.15 -32.56
CA LEU A 465 -4.19 9.61 -32.66
C LEU A 465 -4.99 8.72 -33.61
N ASP A 466 -4.45 8.42 -34.78
CA ASP A 466 -5.08 7.53 -35.77
C ASP A 466 -5.32 6.12 -35.19
N ARG A 467 -4.33 5.56 -34.48
CA ARG A 467 -4.45 4.26 -33.79
C ARG A 467 -5.60 4.26 -32.78
N VAL A 468 -5.67 5.28 -31.92
CA VAL A 468 -6.73 5.36 -30.90
C VAL A 468 -8.10 5.59 -31.52
N ASP A 469 -8.21 6.38 -32.58
CA ASP A 469 -9.47 6.58 -33.30
C ASP A 469 -10.02 5.24 -33.83
N HIS A 470 -9.16 4.42 -34.45
CA HIS A 470 -9.54 3.09 -34.92
C HIS A 470 -9.93 2.16 -33.75
N PHE A 471 -9.18 2.19 -32.65
CA PHE A 471 -9.51 1.39 -31.47
C PHE A 471 -10.85 1.79 -30.84
N ILE A 472 -11.15 3.08 -30.74
CA ILE A 472 -12.45 3.58 -30.23
C ILE A 472 -13.59 3.14 -31.14
N ARG A 473 -13.42 3.22 -32.47
CA ARG A 473 -14.45 2.75 -33.42
C ARG A 473 -14.70 1.24 -33.31
N TYR A 474 -13.64 0.46 -33.13
CA TYR A 474 -13.75 -0.96 -32.86
C TYR A 474 -14.53 -1.22 -31.57
N LEU A 475 -14.15 -0.59 -30.46
CA LEU A 475 -14.87 -0.71 -29.18
C LEU A 475 -16.34 -0.29 -29.31
N GLN A 476 -16.63 0.76 -30.07
CA GLN A 476 -18.00 1.22 -30.30
C GLN A 476 -18.84 0.18 -31.05
N ALA A 477 -18.26 -0.49 -32.05
CA ALA A 477 -18.91 -1.58 -32.77
C ALA A 477 -19.18 -2.78 -31.85
N GLU A 478 -18.19 -3.17 -31.03
CA GLU A 478 -18.35 -4.25 -30.04
C GLU A 478 -19.43 -3.91 -29.00
N GLU A 479 -19.44 -2.69 -28.46
CA GLU A 479 -20.44 -2.28 -27.46
C GLU A 479 -21.85 -2.24 -28.06
N ALA A 480 -21.99 -1.79 -29.32
CA ALA A 480 -23.26 -1.79 -30.03
C ALA A 480 -23.76 -3.23 -30.27
N ALA A 481 -22.89 -4.13 -30.71
CA ALA A 481 -23.23 -5.54 -30.90
C ALA A 481 -23.65 -6.20 -29.58
N GLU A 482 -22.95 -5.93 -28.47
CA GLU A 482 -23.34 -6.43 -27.15
C GLU A 482 -24.65 -5.83 -26.65
N ARG A 483 -24.90 -4.54 -26.90
CA ARG A 483 -26.17 -3.89 -26.53
C ARG A 483 -27.37 -4.55 -27.21
N GLU A 484 -27.24 -4.88 -28.49
CA GLU A 484 -28.27 -5.62 -29.24
C GLU A 484 -28.38 -7.06 -28.73
N ARG A 485 -27.27 -7.79 -28.67
CA ARG A 485 -27.20 -9.19 -28.26
C ARG A 485 -27.81 -9.45 -26.89
N TYR A 486 -27.54 -8.57 -25.92
CA TYR A 486 -28.03 -8.69 -24.55
C TYR A 486 -29.28 -7.84 -24.26
N SER A 487 -29.86 -7.18 -25.28
CA SER A 487 -31.08 -6.37 -25.16
C SER A 487 -31.04 -5.35 -24.01
N LEU A 488 -29.91 -4.65 -23.85
CA LEU A 488 -29.63 -3.85 -22.65
C LEU A 488 -30.50 -2.61 -22.49
N GLY A 489 -31.26 -2.20 -23.53
CA GLY A 489 -32.21 -1.07 -23.48
C GLY A 489 -31.59 0.30 -23.14
N MET A 490 -30.27 0.39 -23.01
CA MET A 490 -29.54 1.59 -22.63
C MET A 490 -29.53 2.61 -23.77
N ALA A 491 -29.49 3.91 -23.46
CA ALA A 491 -29.31 4.97 -24.45
C ALA A 491 -27.83 5.08 -24.89
N ASP A 492 -27.57 5.71 -26.04
CA ASP A 492 -26.21 5.89 -26.56
C ASP A 492 -25.34 6.68 -25.57
N GLU A 493 -25.91 7.67 -24.89
CA GLU A 493 -25.21 8.49 -23.89
C GLU A 493 -24.78 7.70 -22.65
N GLU A 494 -25.39 6.54 -22.41
CA GLU A 494 -25.04 5.62 -21.32
C GLU A 494 -23.97 4.59 -21.72
N MET A 495 -23.59 4.53 -23.00
CA MET A 495 -22.53 3.67 -23.50
C MET A 495 -21.16 4.17 -23.01
N PHE A 496 -20.26 3.25 -22.69
CA PHE A 496 -18.89 3.58 -22.27
C PHE A 496 -18.14 4.28 -23.42
N THR A 497 -18.32 3.78 -24.65
CA THR A 497 -17.65 4.29 -25.85
C THR A 497 -18.12 5.69 -26.26
N TYR A 498 -19.35 6.09 -25.92
CA TYR A 498 -19.82 7.46 -26.10
C TYR A 498 -18.90 8.47 -25.39
N ARG A 499 -18.48 8.16 -24.16
CA ARG A 499 -17.52 8.99 -23.40
C ARG A 499 -16.14 8.98 -24.04
N CYS A 500 -15.66 7.82 -24.52
CA CYS A 500 -14.40 7.74 -25.26
C CYS A 500 -14.40 8.70 -26.46
N VAL A 501 -15.46 8.68 -27.26
CA VAL A 501 -15.60 9.54 -28.46
C VAL A 501 -15.60 11.02 -28.08
N GLN A 502 -16.39 11.43 -27.08
CA GLN A 502 -16.45 12.82 -26.64
C GLN A 502 -15.11 13.33 -26.10
N SER A 503 -14.47 12.52 -25.25
CA SER A 503 -13.15 12.83 -24.68
C SER A 503 -12.10 12.95 -25.78
N PHE A 504 -12.02 11.96 -26.66
CA PHE A 504 -11.05 11.91 -27.75
C PHE A 504 -11.22 13.05 -28.76
N ALA A 505 -12.45 13.44 -29.10
CA ALA A 505 -12.71 14.58 -29.99
C ALA A 505 -12.16 15.91 -29.45
N THR A 506 -12.13 16.06 -28.13
CA THR A 506 -11.59 17.25 -27.45
C THR A 506 -10.07 17.16 -27.32
N GLU A 507 -9.56 16.00 -26.89
CA GLU A 507 -8.14 15.80 -26.60
C GLU A 507 -7.30 15.75 -27.88
N SER A 508 -7.77 15.11 -28.94
CA SER A 508 -7.06 15.01 -30.23
C SER A 508 -6.68 16.38 -30.80
N LYS A 509 -7.61 17.35 -30.76
CA LYS A 509 -7.36 18.74 -31.18
C LYS A 509 -6.27 19.39 -30.33
N ARG A 510 -6.39 19.30 -29.00
CA ARG A 510 -5.42 19.89 -28.06
C ARG A 510 -4.02 19.29 -28.22
N VAL A 511 -3.93 17.97 -28.38
CA VAL A 511 -2.67 17.24 -28.57
C VAL A 511 -2.01 17.64 -29.89
N MET A 512 -2.78 17.75 -30.98
CA MET A 512 -2.27 18.20 -32.28
C MET A 512 -1.75 19.64 -32.25
N GLU A 513 -2.50 20.57 -31.66
CA GLU A 513 -2.09 21.97 -31.52
C GLU A 513 -0.80 22.10 -30.70
N SER A 514 -0.70 21.35 -29.60
CA SER A 514 0.51 21.32 -28.75
C SER A 514 1.73 20.79 -29.52
N ALA A 515 1.57 19.68 -30.25
CA ALA A 515 2.64 19.09 -31.06
C ALA A 515 3.14 20.04 -32.16
N GLN A 516 2.23 20.78 -32.81
CA GLN A 516 2.58 21.76 -33.84
C GLN A 516 3.38 22.96 -33.28
N LYS A 517 2.97 23.49 -32.10
CA LYS A 517 3.66 24.61 -31.43
C LYS A 517 5.09 24.26 -31.00
N GLN A 518 5.31 23.03 -30.54
CA GLN A 518 6.65 22.59 -30.15
C GLN A 518 7.55 22.30 -31.38
N GLY A 519 6.97 21.81 -32.48
CA GLY A 519 7.69 21.63 -33.75
C GLY A 519 8.21 22.94 -34.35
N THR A 520 7.51 24.06 -34.14
CA THR A 520 7.93 25.40 -34.58
C THR A 520 9.01 26.01 -33.67
N ARG A 521 8.91 25.85 -32.34
CA ARG A 521 9.92 26.36 -31.38
C ARG A 521 11.31 25.73 -31.56
N ARG A 522 11.40 24.42 -31.88
CA ARG A 522 12.70 23.73 -32.05
C ARG A 522 13.38 23.98 -33.40
N ARG A 523 12.64 24.35 -34.46
CA ARG A 523 13.27 24.81 -35.72
C ARG A 523 14.15 26.05 -35.53
N GLY A 524 14.00 26.78 -34.42
CA GLY A 524 14.87 27.90 -34.03
C GLY A 524 16.02 27.56 -33.07
N LYS A 525 16.15 26.32 -32.59
CA LYS A 525 17.26 25.86 -31.72
C LYS A 525 17.82 24.55 -32.25
N THR A 526 18.92 24.64 -32.99
CA THR A 526 19.67 23.52 -33.57
C THR A 526 20.57 22.87 -32.52
N THR A 527 20.01 22.00 -31.67
CA THR A 527 20.78 20.96 -30.99
C THR A 527 19.87 19.78 -30.66
N PRO A 528 20.22 18.54 -31.07
CA PRO A 528 19.46 17.36 -30.66
C PRO A 528 19.76 17.05 -29.18
N PRO A 529 18.76 16.64 -28.38
CA PRO A 529 19.03 16.14 -27.03
C PRO A 529 19.83 14.82 -27.12
N GLU A 530 20.78 14.65 -26.19
CA GLU A 530 21.54 13.41 -26.06
C GLU A 530 20.61 12.24 -25.70
N ARG A 531 20.92 11.09 -26.28
CA ARG A 531 20.12 9.88 -26.23
C ARG A 531 20.31 9.21 -24.87
N PRO A 532 19.27 8.74 -24.18
CA PRO A 532 19.46 7.76 -23.13
C PRO A 532 19.86 6.43 -23.80
N THR A 533 21.08 5.96 -23.53
CA THR A 533 21.43 4.56 -23.70
C THR A 533 20.62 3.75 -22.68
N MET A 534 19.57 3.05 -23.14
CA MET A 534 18.86 2.07 -22.32
C MET A 534 19.53 0.71 -22.47
N ARG A 535 19.92 0.11 -21.34
CA ARG A 535 20.13 -1.33 -21.18
C ARG A 535 18.81 -2.00 -20.83
#